data_AF-A0A087T1A6-F1
#
_entry.id   AF-A0A087T1A6-F1
#
_cell.length_a   1.000
_cell.length_b   1.000
_cell.length_c   1.000
_cell.angle_alpha   90.00
_cell.angle_beta   90.00
_cell.angle_gamma   90.00
#
_symmetry.space_group_name_H-M   'P 1'
#
loop_
_entity.id
_entity.type
_entity.pdbx_description
1 polymer ?
#
loop_
_entity_poly.entity_id
_entity_poly.type
_entity_poly.pdbx_seq_one_letter_code
_entity_poly.pdbx_strand_id
1 'polypeptide(L)'
;MGLLSEGSPLTWEETKKYADYVREHGVIQFIKIYHRLKDRQNDCLKWGDEVEYMVIKFDHSKKTAKVCLKAEKLLTVLMEKEKENHGDVKALWRPEFGAYMIEGTPGKPYGALSSCFNVVEANMRARRLEVTDMLESDESLLCLTSFPRLGCAEFTFPPANTDPKGSALRSLFFPDAAVYGGHPRFKTLARNIRQRRGRKVIINVPIYRDQNTSDPFVEDFTNLGDDGEAAAAALPNHVYMDAMGFGMGCSCLQVTFQACNINEARTLYDQLAP
;
A
#
# COMPACT_ATOMS: atom_id res chain seq x y z
N MET A 1 -1.14 -11.75 2.50
CA MET A 1 -1.97 -10.68 3.11
C MET A 1 -2.90 -11.13 4.25
N GLY A 2 -3.13 -10.26 5.24
CA GLY A 2 -3.96 -10.54 6.44
C GLY A 2 -5.48 -10.47 6.23
N LEU A 3 -6.24 -11.00 7.19
CA LEU A 3 -7.71 -11.06 7.17
C LEU A 3 -8.33 -9.66 7.09
N LEU A 4 -9.08 -9.39 6.02
CA LEU A 4 -9.96 -8.23 5.87
C LEU A 4 -11.39 -8.64 6.20
N SER A 5 -11.61 -9.05 7.46
CA SER A 5 -12.96 -9.34 7.96
C SER A 5 -13.66 -8.04 8.32
N GLU A 6 -14.92 -7.92 7.93
CA GLU A 6 -15.77 -6.78 8.29
C GLU A 6 -15.96 -6.71 9.81
N GLY A 7 -15.47 -5.63 10.41
CA GLY A 7 -15.65 -5.31 11.81
C GLY A 7 -15.47 -3.81 12.03
N SER A 8 -15.99 -3.31 13.14
CA SER A 8 -15.86 -1.89 13.51
C SER A 8 -14.49 -1.63 14.13
N PRO A 9 -13.58 -0.88 13.49
CA PRO A 9 -12.26 -0.66 14.03
C PRO A 9 -12.29 0.37 15.16
N LEU A 10 -11.53 0.10 16.23
CA LEU A 10 -11.44 0.98 17.39
C LEU A 10 -10.67 2.28 17.09
N THR A 11 -11.05 3.36 17.76
CA THR A 11 -10.25 4.59 17.82
C THR A 11 -8.93 4.36 18.55
N TRP A 12 -7.98 5.30 18.49
CA TRP A 12 -6.74 5.17 19.25
C TRP A 12 -6.98 5.06 20.75
N GLU A 13 -7.86 5.89 21.33
CA GLU A 13 -8.13 5.88 22.77
C GLU A 13 -8.75 4.57 23.25
N GLU A 14 -9.60 3.94 22.43
CA GLU A 14 -10.14 2.62 22.72
C GLU A 14 -9.07 1.53 22.53
N THR A 15 -8.35 1.56 21.39
CA THR A 15 -7.28 0.59 21.07
C THR A 15 -6.22 0.54 22.16
N LYS A 16 -5.83 1.71 22.69
CA LYS A 16 -4.80 1.84 23.73
C LYS A 16 -5.16 1.07 24.99
N LYS A 17 -6.43 1.01 25.38
CA LYS A 17 -6.91 0.27 26.57
C LYS A 17 -6.70 -1.23 26.45
N TYR A 18 -6.71 -1.76 25.23
CA TYR A 18 -6.55 -3.19 24.95
C TYR A 18 -5.13 -3.55 24.45
N ALA A 19 -4.20 -2.60 24.44
CA ALA A 19 -2.88 -2.81 23.84
C ALA A 19 -2.10 -3.95 24.52
N ASP A 20 -2.15 -4.04 25.86
CA ASP A 20 -1.54 -5.14 26.61
C ASP A 20 -2.26 -6.46 26.37
N TYR A 21 -3.59 -6.46 26.39
CA TYR A 21 -4.41 -7.64 26.09
C TYR A 21 -4.08 -8.23 24.71
N VAL A 22 -4.01 -7.38 23.67
CA VAL A 22 -3.67 -7.81 22.30
C VAL A 22 -2.25 -8.37 22.24
N ARG A 23 -1.27 -7.73 22.91
CA ARG A 23 0.11 -8.25 22.96
C ARG A 23 0.18 -9.61 23.65
N GLU A 24 -0.41 -9.73 24.84
CA GLU A 24 -0.41 -10.96 25.62
C GLU A 24 -1.04 -12.11 24.82
N HIS A 25 -2.24 -11.88 24.27
CA HIS A 25 -2.93 -12.90 23.51
C HIS A 25 -2.26 -13.20 22.17
N GLY A 26 -1.61 -12.22 21.54
CA GLY A 26 -0.74 -12.43 20.38
C GLY A 26 0.43 -13.36 20.69
N VAL A 27 1.09 -13.18 21.84
CA VAL A 27 2.17 -14.08 22.30
C VAL A 27 1.63 -15.48 22.59
N ILE A 28 0.48 -15.61 23.24
CA ILE A 28 -0.16 -16.91 23.49
C ILE A 28 -0.46 -17.62 22.17
N GLN A 29 -1.03 -16.91 21.18
CA GLN A 29 -1.29 -17.47 19.85
C GLN A 29 0.00 -17.89 19.16
N PHE A 30 1.04 -17.06 19.21
CA PHE A 30 2.36 -17.36 18.66
C PHE A 30 2.95 -18.64 19.27
N ILE A 31 2.96 -18.77 20.61
CA ILE A 31 3.46 -19.95 21.32
C ILE A 31 2.68 -21.20 20.91
N LYS A 32 1.34 -21.11 20.82
CA LYS A 32 0.49 -22.22 20.37
C LYS A 32 0.80 -22.64 18.93
N ILE A 33 0.95 -21.68 18.02
CA ILE A 33 1.33 -21.93 16.62
C ILE A 33 2.70 -22.58 16.55
N TYR A 34 3.67 -22.06 17.31
CA TYR A 34 5.03 -22.61 17.39
C TYR A 34 5.01 -24.05 17.87
N HIS A 35 4.41 -24.36 19.03
CA HIS A 35 4.37 -25.74 19.52
C HIS A 35 3.63 -26.70 18.58
N ARG A 36 2.61 -26.22 17.86
CA ARG A 36 1.88 -27.03 16.88
C ARG A 36 2.70 -27.33 15.62
N LEU A 37 3.56 -26.41 15.18
CA LEU A 37 4.19 -26.46 13.85
C LEU A 37 5.73 -26.55 13.86
N LYS A 38 6.39 -26.40 15.01
CA LYS A 38 7.87 -26.35 15.13
C LYS A 38 8.56 -27.60 14.60
N ASP A 39 7.90 -28.75 14.69
CA ASP A 39 8.45 -30.04 14.27
C ASP A 39 8.02 -30.42 12.84
N ARG A 40 7.34 -29.51 12.12
CA ARG A 40 6.98 -29.71 10.70
C ARG A 40 8.27 -29.79 9.87
N GLN A 41 8.33 -30.82 9.03
CA GLN A 41 9.46 -31.13 8.15
C GLN A 41 8.95 -31.43 6.74
N ASN A 42 9.87 -31.42 5.77
CA ASN A 42 9.64 -31.86 4.40
C ASN A 42 8.58 -31.03 3.64
N ASP A 43 8.41 -29.75 4.00
CA ASP A 43 7.68 -28.85 3.13
C ASP A 43 8.42 -28.69 1.80
N CYS A 44 7.68 -28.68 0.70
CA CYS A 44 8.26 -28.37 -0.60
C CYS A 44 8.41 -26.86 -0.76
N LEU A 45 9.44 -26.43 -1.49
CA LEU A 45 9.58 -25.03 -1.90
C LEU A 45 8.33 -24.60 -2.66
N LYS A 46 7.66 -23.61 -2.10
CA LYS A 46 6.59 -22.85 -2.73
C LYS A 46 6.97 -21.39 -2.67
N TRP A 47 6.64 -20.64 -3.69
CA TRP A 47 6.91 -19.21 -3.70
C TRP A 47 5.93 -18.47 -4.57
N GLY A 48 5.84 -17.16 -4.40
CA GLY A 48 4.93 -16.32 -5.16
C GLY A 48 5.37 -14.88 -5.11
N ASP A 49 5.02 -14.15 -6.16
CA ASP A 49 5.21 -12.71 -6.25
C ASP A 49 3.93 -11.96 -5.90
N GLU A 50 4.07 -10.79 -5.28
CA GLU A 50 3.00 -9.82 -5.08
C GLU A 50 3.41 -8.53 -5.80
N VAL A 51 2.58 -8.07 -6.72
CA VAL A 51 2.82 -6.86 -7.52
C VAL A 51 1.75 -5.84 -7.22
N GLU A 52 2.17 -4.67 -6.78
CA GLU A 52 1.31 -3.52 -6.56
C GLU A 52 1.27 -2.64 -7.82
N TYR A 53 0.08 -2.17 -8.16
CA TYR A 53 -0.18 -1.38 -9.34
C TYR A 53 -0.88 -0.07 -8.99
N MET A 54 -0.70 0.95 -9.82
CA MET A 54 -1.47 2.20 -9.79
C MET A 54 -2.31 2.32 -11.06
N VAL A 55 -3.59 2.68 -10.92
CA VAL A 55 -4.45 3.04 -12.04
C VAL A 55 -4.24 4.51 -12.36
N ILE A 56 -3.79 4.82 -13.58
CA ILE A 56 -3.49 6.19 -14.01
C ILE A 56 -4.50 6.63 -15.06
N LYS A 57 -5.07 7.82 -14.87
CA LYS A 57 -5.93 8.51 -15.81
C LYS A 57 -5.10 9.51 -16.61
N PHE A 58 -5.16 9.41 -17.93
CA PHE A 58 -4.56 10.37 -18.86
C PHE A 58 -5.62 11.35 -19.36
N ASP A 59 -5.20 12.61 -19.49
CA ASP A 59 -5.90 13.62 -20.29
C ASP A 59 -4.90 14.10 -21.34
N HIS A 60 -4.99 13.54 -22.54
CA HIS A 60 -4.08 13.86 -23.64
C HIS A 60 -4.25 15.31 -24.13
N SER A 61 -5.46 15.88 -24.01
CA SER A 61 -5.74 17.25 -24.43
C SER A 61 -5.04 18.26 -23.51
N LYS A 62 -5.12 18.04 -22.19
CA LYS A 62 -4.48 18.88 -21.18
C LYS A 62 -3.04 18.46 -20.87
N LYS A 63 -2.57 17.36 -21.45
CA LYS A 63 -1.27 16.74 -21.19
C LYS A 63 -1.04 16.48 -19.70
N THR A 64 -2.05 15.94 -19.02
CA THR A 64 -1.98 15.60 -17.60
C THR A 64 -2.13 14.10 -17.37
N ALA A 65 -1.51 13.62 -16.30
CA ALA A 65 -1.70 12.28 -15.76
C ALA A 65 -2.08 12.40 -14.28
N LYS A 66 -3.03 11.60 -13.83
CA LYS A 66 -3.57 11.62 -12.47
C LYS A 66 -3.76 10.20 -11.96
N VAL A 67 -3.67 9.97 -10.66
CA VAL A 67 -4.06 8.67 -10.08
C VAL A 67 -5.59 8.54 -10.11
N CYS A 68 -6.11 7.42 -10.60
CA CYS A 68 -7.55 7.19 -10.75
C CYS A 68 -8.09 6.43 -9.54
N LEU A 69 -9.02 7.03 -8.80
CA LEU A 69 -9.59 6.51 -7.55
C LEU A 69 -10.62 5.40 -7.82
N LYS A 70 -10.24 4.36 -8.58
CA LYS A 70 -11.13 3.30 -9.08
C LYS A 70 -10.90 1.94 -8.41
N ALA A 71 -9.96 1.82 -7.47
CA ALA A 71 -9.58 0.53 -6.88
C ALA A 71 -10.78 -0.25 -6.32
N GLU A 72 -11.70 0.41 -5.59
CA GLU A 72 -12.88 -0.24 -5.02
C GLU A 72 -13.76 -0.87 -6.09
N LYS A 73 -14.08 -0.14 -7.15
CA LYS A 73 -14.90 -0.64 -8.27
C LYS A 73 -14.25 -1.82 -8.98
N LEU A 74 -12.92 -1.75 -9.21
CA LEU A 74 -12.18 -2.84 -9.85
C LEU A 74 -12.18 -4.08 -8.95
N LEU A 75 -11.87 -3.92 -7.67
CA LEU A 75 -11.75 -5.03 -6.72
C LEU A 75 -13.07 -5.72 -6.44
N THR A 76 -14.20 -4.99 -6.46
CA THR A 76 -15.53 -5.63 -6.38
C THR A 76 -15.68 -6.73 -7.42
N VAL A 77 -15.34 -6.46 -8.68
CA VAL A 77 -15.46 -7.42 -9.78
C VAL A 77 -14.33 -8.44 -9.78
N LEU A 78 -13.08 -8.01 -9.58
CA LEU A 78 -11.91 -8.88 -9.63
C LEU A 78 -11.94 -9.97 -8.55
N MET A 79 -12.48 -9.66 -7.37
CA MET A 79 -12.58 -10.61 -6.25
C MET A 79 -13.80 -11.54 -6.35
N GLU A 80 -14.76 -11.32 -7.26
CA GLU A 80 -15.89 -12.24 -7.49
C GLU A 80 -15.41 -13.58 -8.03
N LYS A 81 -14.45 -13.59 -8.97
CA LYS A 81 -13.90 -14.81 -9.56
C LYS A 81 -13.33 -15.77 -8.52
N GLU A 82 -12.67 -15.25 -7.49
CA GLU A 82 -12.15 -16.05 -6.38
C GLU A 82 -13.28 -16.70 -5.58
N LYS A 83 -14.37 -15.96 -5.32
CA LYS A 83 -15.53 -16.46 -4.58
C LYS A 83 -16.29 -17.53 -5.36
N GLU A 84 -16.49 -17.31 -6.65
CA GLU A 84 -17.24 -18.22 -7.53
C GLU A 84 -16.49 -19.51 -7.82
N ASN A 85 -15.16 -19.43 -8.00
CA ASN A 85 -14.34 -20.58 -8.35
C ASN A 85 -13.63 -21.21 -7.13
N HIS A 86 -14.08 -20.91 -5.91
CA HIS A 86 -13.52 -21.44 -4.66
C HIS A 86 -11.98 -21.31 -4.57
N GLY A 87 -11.42 -20.21 -5.07
CA GLY A 87 -9.98 -19.95 -5.10
C GLY A 87 -9.20 -20.62 -6.25
N ASP A 88 -9.83 -21.39 -7.14
CA ASP A 88 -9.18 -21.93 -8.34
C ASP A 88 -9.15 -20.90 -9.48
N VAL A 89 -8.34 -19.86 -9.29
CA VAL A 89 -8.21 -18.73 -10.22
C VAL A 89 -6.78 -18.59 -10.71
N LYS A 90 -6.58 -17.82 -11.79
CA LYS A 90 -5.23 -17.53 -12.33
C LYS A 90 -4.50 -16.46 -11.52
N ALA A 91 -5.24 -15.55 -10.91
CA ALA A 91 -4.74 -14.44 -10.12
C ALA A 91 -5.66 -14.16 -8.93
N LEU A 92 -5.07 -13.67 -7.85
CA LEU A 92 -5.80 -13.14 -6.70
C LEU A 92 -5.56 -11.63 -6.64
N TRP A 93 -6.60 -10.90 -6.24
CA TRP A 93 -6.60 -9.44 -6.19
C TRP A 93 -6.94 -8.94 -4.80
N ARG A 94 -6.21 -7.95 -4.31
CA ARG A 94 -6.36 -7.42 -2.95
C ARG A 94 -6.30 -5.88 -2.95
N PRO A 95 -7.00 -5.23 -2.00
CA PRO A 95 -6.89 -3.78 -1.82
C PRO A 95 -5.56 -3.41 -1.20
N GLU A 96 -5.04 -2.27 -1.64
CA GLU A 96 -3.90 -1.59 -1.04
C GLU A 96 -4.30 -0.26 -0.39
N PHE A 97 -3.37 0.43 0.26
CA PHE A 97 -3.66 1.67 0.97
C PHE A 97 -4.29 2.76 0.07
N GLY A 98 -3.79 2.92 -1.15
CA GLY A 98 -4.29 3.92 -2.10
C GLY A 98 -5.61 3.51 -2.75
N ALA A 99 -6.57 4.43 -2.84
CA ALA A 99 -7.82 4.22 -3.60
C ALA A 99 -7.61 4.09 -5.13
N TYR A 100 -6.37 4.29 -5.57
CA TYR A 100 -5.90 4.12 -6.94
C TYR A 100 -4.97 2.91 -7.09
N MET A 101 -4.81 2.11 -6.04
CA MET A 101 -3.92 0.95 -6.02
C MET A 101 -4.68 -0.37 -5.97
N ILE A 102 -4.13 -1.38 -6.63
CA ILE A 102 -4.54 -2.78 -6.50
C ILE A 102 -3.28 -3.64 -6.41
N GLU A 103 -3.35 -4.73 -5.65
CA GLU A 103 -2.30 -5.75 -5.62
C GLU A 103 -2.78 -7.02 -6.31
N GLY A 104 -1.94 -7.58 -7.17
CA GLY A 104 -2.19 -8.86 -7.83
C GLY A 104 -1.12 -9.90 -7.49
N THR A 105 -1.52 -11.12 -7.22
CA THR A 105 -0.64 -12.29 -6.96
C THR A 105 -1.04 -13.47 -7.86
N PRO A 106 -0.17 -14.48 -8.08
CA PRO A 106 -0.59 -15.69 -8.78
C PRO A 106 -1.65 -16.43 -7.96
N GLY A 107 -2.63 -17.03 -8.64
CA GLY A 107 -3.74 -17.70 -7.95
C GLY A 107 -3.35 -18.91 -7.11
N LYS A 108 -2.20 -19.51 -7.43
CA LYS A 108 -1.53 -20.55 -6.61
C LYS A 108 -0.04 -20.23 -6.55
N PRO A 109 0.65 -20.59 -5.45
CA PRO A 109 2.09 -20.45 -5.39
C PRO A 109 2.77 -21.31 -6.46
N TYR A 110 3.87 -20.82 -7.00
CA TYR A 110 4.75 -21.55 -7.89
C TYR A 110 5.42 -22.73 -7.17
N GLY A 111 5.81 -23.74 -7.94
CA GLY A 111 6.51 -24.92 -7.45
C GLY A 111 8.03 -24.75 -7.40
N ALA A 112 8.71 -25.83 -6.98
CA ALA A 112 10.15 -25.88 -6.78
C ALA A 112 10.98 -26.07 -8.06
N LEU A 113 10.35 -26.45 -9.18
CA LEU A 113 11.06 -26.73 -10.42
C LEU A 113 11.50 -25.43 -11.09
N SER A 114 12.71 -25.41 -11.66
CA SER A 114 13.22 -24.25 -12.41
C SER A 114 12.32 -23.87 -13.59
N SER A 115 11.55 -24.81 -14.13
CA SER A 115 10.54 -24.54 -15.17
C SER A 115 9.45 -23.57 -14.71
N CYS A 116 9.23 -23.42 -13.40
CA CYS A 116 8.28 -22.43 -12.86
C CYS A 116 8.71 -20.98 -13.13
N PHE A 117 9.99 -20.70 -13.36
CA PHE A 117 10.42 -19.36 -13.77
C PHE A 117 9.83 -18.95 -15.13
N ASN A 118 9.57 -19.90 -16.02
CA ASN A 118 9.03 -19.63 -17.35
C ASN A 118 7.55 -19.19 -17.33
N VAL A 119 6.84 -19.33 -16.19
CA VAL A 119 5.43 -18.95 -16.10
C VAL A 119 5.18 -17.64 -15.36
N VAL A 120 6.19 -17.09 -14.68
CA VAL A 120 6.06 -15.88 -13.84
C VAL A 120 5.64 -14.68 -14.69
N GLU A 121 6.39 -14.38 -15.75
CA GLU A 121 6.10 -13.25 -16.63
C GLU A 121 4.74 -13.43 -17.33
N ALA A 122 4.43 -14.65 -17.78
CA ALA A 122 3.14 -14.96 -18.38
C ALA A 122 1.98 -14.72 -17.40
N ASN A 123 2.15 -15.06 -16.12
CA ASN A 123 1.16 -14.79 -15.08
C ASN A 123 1.04 -13.28 -14.78
N MET A 124 2.15 -12.55 -14.65
CA MET A 124 2.15 -11.08 -14.49
C MET A 124 1.47 -10.38 -15.67
N ARG A 125 1.72 -10.84 -16.91
CA ARG A 125 1.08 -10.32 -18.11
C ARG A 125 -0.42 -10.59 -18.11
N ALA A 126 -0.85 -11.80 -17.74
CA ALA A 126 -2.27 -12.14 -17.62
C ALA A 126 -2.98 -11.27 -16.58
N ARG A 127 -2.35 -11.02 -15.42
CA ARG A 127 -2.86 -10.07 -14.40
C ARG A 127 -3.05 -8.68 -14.98
N ARG A 128 -2.06 -8.15 -15.70
CA ARG A 128 -2.17 -6.82 -16.32
C ARG A 128 -3.29 -6.75 -17.35
N LEU A 129 -3.42 -7.76 -18.22
CA LEU A 129 -4.47 -7.81 -19.25
C LEU A 129 -5.86 -7.87 -18.62
N GLU A 130 -6.06 -8.71 -17.60
CA GLU A 130 -7.34 -8.86 -16.91
C GLU A 130 -7.88 -7.51 -16.38
N VAL A 131 -7.02 -6.68 -15.81
CA VAL A 131 -7.42 -5.35 -15.36
C VAL A 131 -7.54 -4.37 -16.52
N THR A 132 -6.65 -4.44 -17.51
CA THR A 132 -6.67 -3.55 -18.69
C THR A 132 -7.98 -3.66 -19.44
N ASP A 133 -8.57 -4.85 -19.53
CA ASP A 133 -9.88 -5.07 -20.17
C ASP A 133 -11.05 -4.36 -19.45
N MET A 134 -10.83 -3.91 -18.20
CA MET A 134 -11.81 -3.17 -17.39
C MET A 134 -11.54 -1.66 -17.35
N LEU A 135 -10.44 -1.19 -17.94
CA LEU A 135 -10.05 0.21 -17.95
C LEU A 135 -10.65 0.95 -19.14
N GLU A 136 -10.87 2.25 -18.96
CA GLU A 136 -11.24 3.13 -20.07
C GLU A 136 -10.06 3.33 -21.02
N SER A 137 -10.34 3.75 -22.26
CA SER A 137 -9.30 4.00 -23.28
C SER A 137 -8.23 5.03 -22.89
N ASP A 138 -8.53 5.87 -21.89
CA ASP A 138 -7.67 6.92 -21.38
C ASP A 138 -7.19 6.62 -19.94
N GLU A 139 -7.22 5.35 -19.55
CA GLU A 139 -6.68 4.82 -18.31
C GLU A 139 -5.62 3.75 -18.58
N SER A 140 -4.67 3.57 -17.66
CA SER A 140 -3.71 2.47 -17.75
C SER A 140 -3.28 1.99 -16.37
N LEU A 141 -3.01 0.69 -16.28
CA LEU A 141 -2.45 0.06 -15.09
C LEU A 141 -0.92 0.09 -15.17
N LEU A 142 -0.26 0.81 -14.27
CA LEU A 142 1.19 0.96 -14.24
C LEU A 142 1.80 0.40 -12.94
N CYS A 143 3.00 -0.17 -13.03
CA CYS A 143 3.80 -0.59 -11.87
C CYS A 143 4.79 0.53 -11.51
N LEU A 144 4.26 1.67 -11.04
CA LEU A 144 5.10 2.78 -10.60
C LEU A 144 5.42 2.61 -9.12
N THR A 145 6.71 2.65 -8.75
CA THR A 145 7.08 2.67 -7.32
C THR A 145 6.48 3.87 -6.63
N SER A 146 6.54 5.06 -7.23
CA SER A 146 5.93 6.26 -6.69
C SER A 146 5.34 7.09 -7.81
N PHE A 147 4.14 7.63 -7.62
CA PHE A 147 3.55 8.55 -8.58
C PHE A 147 4.21 9.93 -8.47
N PRO A 148 4.86 10.47 -9.52
CA PRO A 148 5.73 11.66 -9.39
C PRO A 148 5.04 12.93 -8.90
N ARG A 149 3.72 13.05 -9.08
CA ARG A 149 2.93 14.21 -8.65
C ARG A 149 2.01 13.91 -7.46
N LEU A 150 2.29 12.86 -6.70
CA LEU A 150 1.46 12.50 -5.55
C LEU A 150 1.43 13.67 -4.56
N GLY A 151 0.23 14.06 -4.11
CA GLY A 151 0.05 15.21 -3.23
C GLY A 151 0.17 16.60 -3.89
N CYS A 152 0.54 16.69 -5.18
CA CYS A 152 0.50 17.97 -5.90
C CYS A 152 -0.95 18.39 -6.21
N ALA A 153 -1.17 19.66 -6.54
CA ALA A 153 -2.48 20.15 -6.97
C ALA A 153 -3.10 19.26 -8.06
N GLU A 154 -4.37 18.88 -7.84
CA GLU A 154 -5.20 18.07 -8.74
C GLU A 154 -4.60 16.71 -9.16
N PHE A 155 -3.82 16.05 -8.30
CA PHE A 155 -3.18 14.77 -8.64
C PHE A 155 -4.13 13.56 -8.78
N THR A 156 -5.39 13.68 -8.36
CA THR A 156 -6.38 12.59 -8.38
C THR A 156 -7.44 12.77 -9.47
N PHE A 157 -7.98 11.66 -9.95
CA PHE A 157 -9.20 11.60 -10.76
C PHE A 157 -10.23 10.66 -10.13
N PRO A 158 -11.46 11.10 -9.84
CA PRO A 158 -11.92 12.50 -9.89
C PRO A 158 -11.10 13.41 -8.95
N PRO A 159 -11.12 14.75 -9.15
CA PRO A 159 -10.47 15.69 -8.24
C PRO A 159 -10.98 15.53 -6.81
N ALA A 160 -10.07 15.49 -5.85
CA ALA A 160 -10.37 15.38 -4.43
C ALA A 160 -9.67 16.49 -3.64
N ASN A 161 -10.38 17.03 -2.65
CA ASN A 161 -9.89 18.13 -1.81
C ASN A 161 -9.33 17.60 -0.49
N THR A 162 -8.28 18.27 0.00
CA THR A 162 -7.74 18.04 1.34
C THR A 162 -8.61 18.71 2.40
N ASP A 163 -8.59 18.15 3.60
CA ASP A 163 -9.16 18.78 4.80
C ASP A 163 -8.15 18.62 5.95
N PRO A 164 -7.24 19.61 6.13
CA PRO A 164 -6.19 19.55 7.15
C PRO A 164 -6.70 19.50 8.59
N LYS A 165 -7.99 19.75 8.85
CA LYS A 165 -8.54 19.88 10.21
C LYS A 165 -9.46 18.72 10.59
N GLY A 166 -10.37 18.35 9.70
CA GLY A 166 -11.43 17.37 9.96
C GLY A 166 -11.14 15.96 9.47
N SER A 167 -10.24 15.77 8.51
CA SER A 167 -9.98 14.45 7.90
C SER A 167 -9.21 13.48 8.80
N ALA A 168 -9.19 12.20 8.44
CA ALA A 168 -8.44 11.18 9.16
C ALA A 168 -6.93 11.48 9.11
N LEU A 169 -6.42 11.82 7.92
CA LEU A 169 -5.01 12.09 7.68
C LEU A 169 -4.59 13.49 8.15
N ARG A 170 -5.46 14.50 8.04
CA ARG A 170 -5.15 15.93 8.28
C ARG A 170 -4.00 16.48 7.43
N SER A 171 -3.74 15.84 6.30
CA SER A 171 -2.66 16.23 5.40
C SER A 171 -2.97 17.53 4.68
N LEU A 172 -1.93 18.34 4.45
CA LEU A 172 -2.00 19.52 3.58
C LEU A 172 -2.15 19.16 2.10
N PHE A 173 -1.66 17.97 1.71
CA PHE A 173 -1.42 17.59 0.31
C PHE A 173 -2.24 16.38 -0.13
N PHE A 174 -2.54 15.45 0.79
CA PHE A 174 -3.11 14.14 0.47
C PHE A 174 -4.56 14.01 0.98
N PRO A 175 -5.57 13.98 0.09
CA PRO A 175 -6.97 13.90 0.50
C PRO A 175 -7.32 12.49 1.02
N ASP A 176 -8.20 12.40 2.01
CA ASP A 176 -8.71 11.13 2.53
C ASP A 176 -9.41 10.26 1.47
N ALA A 177 -9.93 10.88 0.40
CA ALA A 177 -10.51 10.16 -0.74
C ALA A 177 -9.48 9.36 -1.53
N ALA A 178 -8.19 9.71 -1.45
CA ALA A 178 -7.11 8.95 -2.05
C ALA A 178 -6.68 7.73 -1.22
N VAL A 179 -7.27 7.53 -0.04
CA VAL A 179 -7.14 6.30 0.77
C VAL A 179 -8.27 5.35 0.41
N TYR A 180 -7.95 4.06 0.22
CA TYR A 180 -8.92 3.04 -0.15
C TYR A 180 -10.15 3.04 0.76
N GLY A 181 -11.32 3.26 0.15
CA GLY A 181 -12.60 3.45 0.84
C GLY A 181 -13.33 2.16 1.17
N GLY A 182 -13.13 1.11 0.37
CA GLY A 182 -13.84 -0.17 0.50
C GLY A 182 -13.48 -1.00 1.74
N HIS A 183 -12.57 -0.54 2.61
CA HIS A 183 -12.30 -1.18 3.89
C HIS A 183 -11.83 -0.17 4.95
N PRO A 184 -12.41 -0.17 6.18
CA PRO A 184 -12.15 0.88 7.17
C PRO A 184 -10.76 0.81 7.83
N ARG A 185 -10.01 -0.28 7.60
CA ARG A 185 -8.64 -0.51 8.10
C ARG A 185 -7.69 0.62 7.73
N PHE A 186 -7.62 1.04 6.47
CA PHE A 186 -6.57 1.94 6.00
C PHE A 186 -6.69 3.34 6.60
N LYS A 187 -7.90 3.92 6.57
CA LYS A 187 -8.18 5.21 7.23
C LYS A 187 -8.00 5.14 8.74
N THR A 188 -8.43 4.04 9.37
CA THR A 188 -8.26 3.87 10.83
C THR A 188 -6.78 3.75 11.21
N LEU A 189 -5.99 3.03 10.43
CA LEU A 189 -4.54 2.90 10.64
C LEU A 189 -3.87 4.27 10.58
N ALA A 190 -4.11 5.04 9.52
CA ALA A 190 -3.55 6.39 9.37
C ALA A 190 -3.95 7.33 10.52
N ARG A 191 -5.24 7.34 10.88
CA ARG A 191 -5.77 8.14 12.00
C ARG A 191 -5.12 7.74 13.33
N ASN A 192 -5.07 6.44 13.64
CA ASN A 192 -4.57 5.96 14.93
C ASN A 192 -3.06 6.18 15.06
N ILE A 193 -2.28 6.06 13.98
CA ILE A 193 -0.85 6.42 13.97
C ILE A 193 -0.67 7.90 14.31
N ARG A 194 -1.41 8.80 13.65
CA ARG A 194 -1.35 10.25 13.93
C ARG A 194 -1.74 10.56 15.38
N GLN A 195 -2.86 10.00 15.86
CA GLN A 195 -3.32 10.21 17.23
C GLN A 195 -2.33 9.67 18.28
N ARG A 196 -1.76 8.47 18.06
CA ARG A 196 -0.71 7.91 18.92
C ARG A 196 0.53 8.79 18.95
N ARG A 197 0.93 9.33 17.81
CA ARG A 197 2.11 10.20 17.66
C ARG A 197 1.88 11.60 18.25
N GLY A 198 0.62 12.02 18.38
CA GLY A 198 0.24 13.38 18.81
C GLY A 198 0.44 14.46 17.75
N ARG A 199 0.86 14.08 16.54
CA ARG A 199 1.15 14.94 15.39
C ARG A 199 1.15 14.11 14.10
N LYS A 200 1.11 14.76 12.93
CA LYS A 200 1.23 14.10 11.62
C LYS A 200 2.55 13.33 11.50
N VAL A 201 2.56 12.38 10.57
CA VAL A 201 3.82 11.78 10.13
C VAL A 201 4.61 12.86 9.39
N ILE A 202 5.94 12.78 9.45
CA ILE A 202 6.83 13.80 8.89
C ILE A 202 7.86 13.07 8.06
N ILE A 203 7.94 13.38 6.76
CA ILE A 203 8.94 12.87 5.84
C ILE A 203 9.58 14.09 5.18
N ASN A 204 10.90 14.20 5.28
CA ASN A 204 11.70 15.22 4.62
C ASN A 204 12.68 14.51 3.68
N VAL A 205 12.49 14.67 2.37
CA VAL A 205 13.38 14.07 1.34
C VAL A 205 14.29 15.17 0.80
N PRO A 206 15.62 15.02 0.80
CA PRO A 206 16.52 16.04 0.26
C PRO A 206 16.14 16.41 -1.18
N ILE A 207 15.99 17.70 -1.44
CA ILE A 207 15.67 18.17 -2.80
C ILE A 207 16.90 18.06 -3.71
N TYR A 208 16.67 17.68 -4.96
CA TYR A 208 17.70 17.78 -5.99
C TYR A 208 18.00 19.25 -6.27
N ARG A 209 19.28 19.63 -6.18
CA ARG A 209 19.75 20.99 -6.43
C ARG A 209 20.19 21.13 -7.89
N ASP A 210 19.34 21.74 -8.70
CA ASP A 210 19.67 22.20 -10.03
C ASP A 210 20.06 23.69 -10.00
N GLN A 211 20.51 24.24 -11.13
CA GLN A 211 20.92 25.65 -11.28
C GLN A 211 19.85 26.65 -10.82
N ASN A 212 18.57 26.29 -10.97
CA ASN A 212 17.43 27.14 -10.64
C ASN A 212 16.65 26.67 -9.39
N THR A 213 17.13 25.66 -8.67
CA THR A 213 16.56 25.31 -7.37
C THR A 213 16.95 26.40 -6.36
N SER A 214 15.97 27.03 -5.71
CA SER A 214 16.24 28.00 -4.65
C SER A 214 17.20 27.43 -3.59
N ASP A 215 18.12 28.25 -3.07
CA ASP A 215 19.01 27.87 -1.95
C ASP A 215 18.98 28.98 -0.86
N PRO A 216 18.35 28.74 0.30
CA PRO A 216 17.65 27.51 0.65
C PRO A 216 16.33 27.35 -0.10
N PHE A 217 16.00 26.12 -0.48
CA PHE A 217 14.63 25.77 -0.85
C PHE A 217 13.77 25.69 0.41
N VAL A 218 12.69 26.48 0.44
CA VAL A 218 11.74 26.56 1.54
C VAL A 218 10.33 26.57 0.95
N GLU A 219 9.46 25.71 1.46
CA GLU A 219 8.06 25.63 1.03
C GLU A 219 7.18 26.60 1.82
N ASP A 220 6.16 27.15 1.15
CA ASP A 220 5.15 28.01 1.76
C ASP A 220 3.83 27.25 1.93
N PHE A 221 3.42 27.06 3.19
CA PHE A 221 2.21 26.34 3.56
C PHE A 221 1.03 27.25 3.91
N THR A 222 1.18 28.58 3.81
CA THR A 222 0.20 29.57 4.27
C THR A 222 -1.17 29.35 3.63
N ASN A 223 -1.19 29.02 2.34
CA ASN A 223 -2.42 28.80 1.58
C ASN A 223 -2.98 27.38 1.66
N LEU A 224 -2.33 26.48 2.40
CA LEU A 224 -2.74 25.07 2.54
C LEU A 224 -3.51 24.79 3.83
N GLY A 225 -3.74 25.81 4.66
CA GLY A 225 -4.47 25.67 5.92
C GLY A 225 -3.67 25.00 7.04
N ASP A 226 -2.33 25.15 7.00
CA ASP A 226 -1.45 24.66 8.06
C ASP A 226 -1.80 25.29 9.42
N ASP A 227 -1.74 24.48 10.47
CA ASP A 227 -1.94 24.89 11.86
C ASP A 227 -0.62 25.23 12.58
N GLY A 228 0.47 25.34 11.80
CA GLY A 228 1.84 25.56 12.26
C GLY A 228 2.66 24.28 12.40
N GLU A 229 2.02 23.11 12.32
CA GLU A 229 2.72 21.83 12.47
C GLU A 229 3.67 21.57 11.30
N ALA A 230 3.25 21.84 10.05
CA ALA A 230 4.12 21.64 8.88
C ALA A 230 5.26 22.65 8.82
N ALA A 231 4.97 23.93 9.07
CA ALA A 231 5.99 24.98 9.10
C ALA A 231 7.09 24.70 10.13
N ALA A 232 6.75 24.10 11.28
CA ALA A 232 7.71 23.71 12.30
C ALA A 232 8.49 22.41 11.99
N ALA A 233 7.95 21.55 11.12
CA ALA A 233 8.48 20.22 10.83
C ALA A 233 9.28 20.12 9.52
N ALA A 234 9.00 21.00 8.56
CA ALA A 234 9.70 21.05 7.28
C ALA A 234 11.15 21.52 7.46
N LEU A 235 12.08 20.86 6.77
CA LEU A 235 13.49 21.23 6.76
C LEU A 235 13.83 22.04 5.50
N PRO A 236 14.68 23.08 5.59
CA PRO A 236 15.23 23.72 4.41
C PRO A 236 15.90 22.69 3.49
N ASN A 237 15.81 22.89 2.18
CA ASN A 237 16.39 21.99 1.18
C ASN A 237 15.83 20.56 1.18
N HIS A 238 14.59 20.38 1.66
CA HIS A 238 13.87 19.11 1.59
C HIS A 238 12.47 19.31 1.02
N VAL A 239 11.96 18.30 0.33
CA VAL A 239 10.54 18.15 0.02
C VAL A 239 9.85 17.60 1.27
N TYR A 240 8.86 18.32 1.78
CA TYR A 240 8.09 17.94 2.96
C TYR A 240 6.83 17.15 2.59
N MET A 241 6.57 16.06 3.31
CA MET A 241 5.40 15.20 3.12
C MET A 241 4.83 14.78 4.49
N ASP A 242 3.51 14.89 4.66
CA ASP A 242 2.84 14.82 5.98
C ASP A 242 1.77 13.72 6.13
N ALA A 243 1.73 12.77 5.19
CA ALA A 243 0.71 11.73 5.13
C ALA A 243 1.29 10.33 4.94
N MET A 244 0.61 9.33 5.52
CA MET A 244 0.94 7.92 5.31
C MET A 244 0.87 7.51 3.84
N GLY A 245 0.02 8.17 3.04
CA GLY A 245 -0.11 7.95 1.61
C GLY A 245 1.16 8.24 0.80
N PHE A 246 2.09 9.05 1.30
CA PHE A 246 3.38 9.26 0.63
C PHE A 246 4.34 8.05 0.76
N GLY A 247 4.08 7.15 1.72
CA GLY A 247 4.79 5.89 1.86
C GLY A 247 3.96 4.71 1.37
N MET A 248 2.80 4.48 1.99
CA MET A 248 1.93 3.34 1.66
C MET A 248 1.11 3.53 0.37
N GLY A 249 1.07 4.74 -0.19
CA GLY A 249 0.54 4.98 -1.54
C GLY A 249 1.57 4.75 -2.65
N CYS A 250 2.77 4.25 -2.30
CA CYS A 250 3.79 3.77 -3.23
C CYS A 250 3.60 2.26 -3.48
N SER A 251 4.18 1.75 -4.57
CA SER A 251 4.13 0.33 -4.93
C SER A 251 5.50 -0.35 -4.82
N CYS A 252 5.49 -1.66 -4.61
CA CYS A 252 6.66 -2.51 -4.60
C CYS A 252 6.40 -3.86 -5.30
N LEU A 253 7.48 -4.60 -5.51
CA LEU A 253 7.48 -6.02 -5.84
C LEU A 253 7.90 -6.79 -4.59
N GLN A 254 7.10 -7.75 -4.17
CA GLN A 254 7.42 -8.64 -3.06
C GLN A 254 7.51 -10.08 -3.55
N VAL A 255 8.38 -10.87 -2.94
CA VAL A 255 8.47 -12.31 -3.20
C VAL A 255 8.51 -13.05 -1.89
N THR A 256 7.59 -14.00 -1.71
CA THR A 256 7.50 -14.82 -0.50
C THR A 256 7.91 -16.26 -0.80
N PHE A 257 8.75 -16.85 0.06
CA PHE A 257 9.22 -18.23 -0.06
C PHE A 257 8.78 -19.08 1.14
N GLN A 258 8.37 -20.31 0.88
CA GLN A 258 8.17 -21.36 1.87
C GLN A 258 9.41 -22.25 1.94
N ALA A 259 10.06 -22.30 3.09
CA ALA A 259 11.13 -23.24 3.39
C ALA A 259 10.58 -24.61 3.86
N CYS A 260 11.45 -25.62 3.91
CA CYS A 260 11.12 -27.00 4.29
C CYS A 260 10.72 -27.16 5.75
N ASN A 261 11.24 -26.29 6.63
CA ASN A 261 10.98 -26.25 8.07
C ASN A 261 11.41 -24.90 8.65
N ILE A 262 11.20 -24.72 9.97
CA ILE A 262 11.55 -23.47 10.67
C ILE A 262 13.06 -23.19 10.74
N ASN A 263 13.92 -24.21 10.74
CA ASN A 263 15.37 -24.01 10.80
C ASN A 263 15.91 -23.47 9.47
N GLU A 264 15.45 -24.03 8.35
CA GLU A 264 15.77 -23.52 7.03
C GLU A 264 15.14 -22.13 6.82
N ALA A 265 13.90 -21.90 7.26
CA ALA A 265 13.28 -20.58 7.17
C ALA A 265 14.12 -19.49 7.87
N ARG A 266 14.64 -19.78 9.07
CA ARG A 266 15.55 -18.89 9.81
C ARG A 266 16.87 -18.69 9.07
N THR A 267 17.46 -19.77 8.56
CA THR A 267 18.71 -19.69 7.80
C THR A 267 18.54 -18.85 6.54
N LEU A 268 17.47 -19.07 5.77
CA LEU A 268 17.16 -18.30 4.57
C LEU A 268 16.94 -16.81 4.90
N TYR A 269 16.19 -16.53 5.97
CA TYR A 269 15.99 -15.16 6.45
C TYR A 269 17.32 -14.48 6.78
N ASP A 270 18.18 -15.16 7.56
CA ASP A 270 19.49 -14.63 7.95
C ASP A 270 20.42 -14.41 6.75
N GLN A 271 20.30 -15.21 5.68
CA GLN A 271 21.10 -15.04 4.46
C GLN A 271 20.57 -13.96 3.51
N LEU A 272 19.29 -13.61 3.60
CA LEU A 272 18.68 -12.52 2.81
C LEU A 272 18.75 -11.17 3.51
N ALA A 273 19.02 -11.15 4.81
CA ALA A 273 19.34 -9.95 5.57
C ALA A 273 20.84 -9.60 5.37
N PRO A 274 21.18 -8.46 4.75
CA PRO A 274 22.58 -8.05 4.54
C PRO A 274 23.29 -7.63 5.83
#